data_AF-A0A162N5G1-F1
#
_entry.id   AF-A0A162N5G1-F1
#
_cell.length_a   1.000
_cell.length_b   1.000
_cell.length_c   1.000
_cell.angle_alpha   90.00
_cell.angle_beta   90.00
_cell.angle_gamma   90.00
#
_symmetry.space_group_name_H-M   'P 1'
#
loop_
_entity.id
_entity.type
_entity.pdbx_description
1 polymer ?
#
loop_
_entity_poly.entity_id
_entity_poly.type
_entity_poly.pdbx_seq_one_letter_code
_entity_poly.pdbx_strand_id
1 'polypeptide(L)'
;MDPADSDISTILTDYPASSASRPSSASSAPSLAITFDGHRKPLLPGAATSVHFEICDTPTAGRAVFATQDIDANTLLWRSDDLTVSSLLQEYRREVCGQCFGYNCGRDLSIQDHTVGFAFCSGECQRIWKQETGEVGVQAWTEVKKLVKKKSKEDNEMVDIDLPRPTAKEIAQAWEETTAQADLILTFRMADLAGDARDEGGLQMLAADGNGGGVITKRHRKAVQKALQQPIHADVMGFCVSGIIAQYKNPQRWKHVLSLAVDSTPYSSTDDLHAFTRTYLHLLAILPLPLLPFTTPEALLLLSSRDSHNAFGIRSLEDEGSELFGYGCWPAASYFNHSCGPNVEKKREGRAWEFKTARNIGKGEQLCITYLGGEERKMSRETRMLTLRRNWGFECGCKRCEEGAIVDVV
;
A
#
# COMPACT_ATOMS: atom_id res chain seq x y z
N MET A 1 5.90 -5.89 -25.34
CA MET A 1 5.39 -7.08 -24.63
C MET A 1 3.89 -6.96 -24.70
N ASP A 2 3.25 -7.77 -25.53
CA ASP A 2 1.79 -7.78 -25.68
C ASP A 2 1.11 -8.02 -24.33
N PRO A 3 0.03 -7.30 -23.99
CA PRO A 3 -0.79 -7.61 -22.84
C PRO A 3 -1.70 -8.77 -23.25
N ALA A 4 -1.23 -10.00 -23.07
CA ALA A 4 -2.13 -11.15 -23.12
C ALA A 4 -3.08 -11.05 -21.92
N ASP A 5 -4.37 -11.23 -22.16
CA ASP A 5 -5.45 -11.41 -21.19
C ASP A 5 -4.98 -12.25 -19.99
N SER A 6 -4.54 -11.60 -18.92
CA SER A 6 -4.36 -12.26 -17.64
C SER A 6 -5.69 -12.17 -16.91
N ASP A 7 -6.42 -13.27 -16.85
CA ASP A 7 -7.65 -13.38 -16.07
C ASP A 7 -7.38 -12.88 -14.64
N ILE A 8 -8.14 -11.88 -14.19
CA ILE A 8 -8.00 -11.23 -12.88
C ILE A 8 -8.04 -12.26 -11.73
N SER A 9 -8.77 -13.36 -11.92
CA SER A 9 -8.80 -14.47 -10.96
C SER A 9 -7.45 -15.19 -10.83
N THR A 10 -6.63 -15.17 -11.89
CA THR A 10 -5.31 -15.80 -11.96
C THR A 10 -4.20 -14.88 -11.43
N ILE A 11 -4.37 -13.56 -11.49
CA ILE A 11 -3.38 -12.57 -10.99
C ILE A 11 -3.14 -12.69 -9.49
N LEU A 12 -4.19 -13.01 -8.73
CA LEU A 12 -4.09 -13.27 -7.29
C LEU A 12 -3.47 -14.65 -6.97
N THR A 13 -3.36 -15.55 -7.97
CA THR A 13 -2.82 -16.91 -7.82
C THR A 13 -1.46 -17.14 -8.50
N ASP A 14 -1.05 -16.31 -9.46
CA ASP A 14 0.13 -16.49 -10.32
C ASP A 14 1.45 -15.94 -9.74
N TYR A 15 1.37 -15.05 -8.76
CA TYR A 15 2.55 -14.76 -7.94
C TYR A 15 2.78 -15.94 -7.02
N PRO A 16 4.04 -16.42 -6.83
CA PRO A 16 4.31 -17.52 -5.93
C PRO A 16 3.70 -17.16 -4.59
N ALA A 17 2.58 -17.79 -4.28
CA ALA A 17 1.97 -17.70 -2.98
C ALA A 17 3.08 -18.15 -2.03
N SER A 18 3.75 -17.22 -1.34
CA SER A 18 4.22 -17.57 -0.01
C SER A 18 2.96 -18.08 0.66
N SER A 19 2.94 -19.39 0.93
CA SER A 19 1.82 -20.17 1.42
C SER A 19 0.81 -19.31 2.17
N ALA A 20 -0.48 -19.45 1.88
CA ALA A 20 -1.57 -18.82 2.64
C ALA A 20 -1.14 -18.63 4.10
N SER A 21 -0.87 -17.38 4.50
CA SER A 21 -0.37 -17.06 5.83
C SER A 21 -1.39 -17.60 6.84
N ARG A 22 -1.12 -18.79 7.38
CA ARG A 22 -1.93 -19.44 8.41
C ARG A 22 -1.14 -19.36 9.69
N PRO A 23 -1.71 -18.80 10.76
CA PRO A 23 -1.00 -18.25 11.90
C PRO A 23 0.09 -19.19 12.44
N SER A 24 1.34 -18.70 12.57
CA SER A 24 2.23 -19.25 13.58
C SER A 24 2.04 -18.50 14.88
N SER A 25 1.30 -19.13 15.76
CA SER A 25 1.67 -19.25 17.17
C SER A 25 3.18 -19.47 17.31
N ALA A 26 3.81 -18.63 18.10
CA ALA A 26 5.13 -18.87 18.66
C ALA A 26 4.93 -19.42 20.06
N SER A 27 4.84 -20.74 20.13
CA SER A 27 5.14 -21.49 21.33
C SER A 27 5.44 -22.92 21.01
N SER A 28 6.55 -23.37 21.53
CA SER A 28 6.92 -24.78 21.55
C SER A 28 7.19 -25.37 20.16
N ALA A 29 8.01 -24.70 19.34
CA ALA A 29 8.99 -25.51 18.63
C ALA A 29 10.00 -25.95 19.72
N PRO A 30 10.19 -27.26 19.97
CA PRO A 30 11.34 -27.68 20.77
C PRO A 30 12.59 -27.11 20.10
N SER A 31 13.71 -27.08 20.82
CA SER A 31 15.04 -26.93 20.23
C SER A 31 15.35 -28.12 19.29
N LEU A 32 14.53 -28.33 18.27
CA LEU A 32 14.84 -29.14 17.11
C LEU A 32 15.63 -28.19 16.23
N ALA A 33 16.93 -28.48 16.12
CA ALA A 33 17.77 -27.95 15.08
C ALA A 33 16.94 -27.86 13.81
N ILE A 34 16.65 -26.63 13.38
CA ILE A 34 16.22 -26.38 12.02
C ILE A 34 17.35 -26.97 11.20
N THR A 35 17.12 -28.15 10.62
CA THR A 35 18.01 -28.70 9.61
C THR A 35 17.91 -27.70 8.47
N PHE A 36 18.84 -26.74 8.46
CA PHE A 36 19.15 -25.92 7.31
C PHE A 36 19.51 -26.91 6.20
N ASP A 37 18.52 -27.30 5.40
CA ASP A 37 18.80 -27.86 4.09
C ASP A 37 19.59 -26.77 3.36
N GLY A 38 20.85 -27.04 3.05
CA GLY A 38 21.92 -26.07 2.79
C GLY A 38 21.72 -25.18 1.55
N HIS A 39 20.52 -25.13 1.00
CA HIS A 39 20.11 -24.24 -0.08
C HIS A 39 19.39 -23.02 0.47
N ARG A 40 20.18 -22.00 0.81
CA ARG A 40 19.66 -20.65 1.14
C ARG A 40 18.87 -20.14 -0.07
N LYS A 41 17.54 -20.02 0.05
CA LYS A 41 16.72 -19.39 -0.99
C LYS A 41 17.20 -17.94 -1.19
N PRO A 42 17.20 -17.42 -2.43
CA PRO A 42 17.52 -16.02 -2.67
C PRO A 42 16.58 -15.11 -1.89
N LEU A 43 17.14 -14.06 -1.27
CA LEU A 43 16.33 -13.01 -0.66
C LEU A 43 15.47 -12.35 -1.74
N LEU A 44 14.21 -12.06 -1.42
CA LEU A 44 13.33 -11.36 -2.35
C LEU A 44 13.78 -9.89 -2.51
N PRO A 45 13.46 -9.25 -3.65
CA PRO A 45 13.77 -7.84 -3.85
C PRO A 45 13.25 -6.96 -2.70
N GLY A 46 14.10 -6.10 -2.15
CA GLY A 46 13.74 -5.21 -1.04
C GLY A 46 13.74 -5.84 0.36
N ALA A 47 14.10 -7.11 0.48
CA ALA A 47 14.35 -7.75 1.78
C ALA A 47 15.46 -7.02 2.56
N ALA A 48 15.20 -6.73 3.84
CA ALA A 48 16.20 -6.15 4.74
C ALA A 48 17.41 -7.09 4.90
N THR A 49 18.61 -6.52 4.93
CA THR A 49 19.87 -7.27 5.14
C THR A 49 20.60 -6.71 6.34
N SER A 50 20.95 -7.55 7.31
CA SER A 50 21.64 -7.13 8.53
C SER A 50 22.65 -8.17 8.95
N VAL A 51 23.69 -7.74 9.66
CA VAL A 51 24.62 -8.66 10.32
C VAL A 51 24.00 -9.32 11.54
N HIS A 52 22.94 -8.72 12.09
CA HIS A 52 22.28 -9.18 13.32
C HIS A 52 21.17 -10.19 13.08
N PHE A 53 20.62 -10.25 11.86
CA PHE A 53 19.47 -11.10 11.58
C PHE A 53 19.46 -11.61 10.15
N GLU A 54 18.66 -12.64 9.92
CA GLU A 54 18.29 -13.10 8.59
C GLU A 54 16.78 -13.28 8.46
N ILE A 55 16.31 -13.31 7.22
CA ILE A 55 14.91 -13.53 6.87
C ILE A 55 14.76 -14.98 6.42
N CYS A 56 13.89 -15.72 7.10
CA CYS A 56 13.64 -17.14 6.85
C CYS A 56 12.18 -17.37 6.50
N ASP A 57 11.93 -18.36 5.63
CA ASP A 57 10.60 -18.95 5.51
C ASP A 57 10.26 -19.70 6.80
N THR A 58 9.01 -19.61 7.20
CA THR A 58 8.42 -20.32 8.33
C THR A 58 7.31 -21.22 7.79
N PRO A 59 7.08 -22.40 8.39
CA PRO A 59 6.05 -23.33 7.92
C PRO A 59 4.61 -22.77 7.94
N THR A 60 4.39 -21.70 8.69
CA THR A 60 3.08 -21.21 9.12
C THR A 60 2.92 -19.71 8.83
N ALA A 61 3.85 -18.87 9.26
CA ALA A 61 3.74 -17.41 9.16
C ALA A 61 4.36 -16.78 7.90
N GLY A 62 4.52 -17.53 6.81
CA GLY A 62 5.21 -17.01 5.63
C GLY A 62 6.68 -16.74 5.95
N ARG A 63 7.14 -15.48 5.94
CA ARG A 63 8.53 -15.11 6.26
C ARG A 63 8.64 -14.45 7.62
N ALA A 64 9.78 -14.60 8.26
CA ALA A 64 10.07 -14.01 9.57
C ALA A 64 11.55 -13.63 9.69
N VAL A 65 11.82 -12.67 10.56
CA VAL A 65 13.17 -12.23 10.90
C VAL A 65 13.68 -12.99 12.13
N PHE A 66 14.87 -13.57 12.07
CA PHE A 66 15.51 -14.29 13.17
C PHE A 66 16.91 -13.77 13.46
N ALA A 67 17.27 -13.68 14.74
CA ALA A 67 18.60 -13.28 15.17
C ALA A 67 19.65 -14.32 14.77
N THR A 68 20.75 -13.89 14.13
CA THR A 68 21.86 -14.78 13.72
C THR A 68 22.92 -14.94 14.79
N GLN A 69 22.87 -14.09 15.82
CA GLN A 69 23.79 -14.01 16.95
C GLN A 69 23.05 -13.47 18.18
N ASP A 70 23.69 -13.48 19.34
CA ASP A 70 23.19 -12.76 20.50
C ASP A 70 23.28 -11.24 20.24
N ILE A 71 22.27 -10.49 20.67
CA ILE A 71 22.13 -9.05 20.40
C ILE A 71 21.78 -8.34 21.70
N ASP A 72 22.56 -7.34 22.07
CA ASP A 72 22.29 -6.53 23.25
C ASP A 72 21.04 -5.66 23.08
N ALA A 73 20.40 -5.30 24.20
CA ALA A 73 19.31 -4.33 24.22
C ALA A 73 19.72 -2.98 23.60
N ASN A 74 18.74 -2.27 23.02
CA ASN A 74 18.91 -0.98 22.35
C ASN A 74 19.87 -0.98 21.14
N THR A 75 20.09 -2.15 20.54
CA THR A 75 20.86 -2.28 19.29
C THR A 75 19.98 -1.89 18.10
N LEU A 76 20.45 -1.00 17.22
CA LEU A 76 19.79 -0.69 15.96
C LEU A 76 19.91 -1.87 14.99
N LEU A 77 18.78 -2.52 14.71
CA LEU A 77 18.70 -3.66 13.81
C LEU A 77 18.59 -3.23 12.35
N TRP A 78 17.75 -2.22 12.10
CA TRP A 78 17.42 -1.76 10.75
C TRP A 78 16.88 -0.33 10.77
N ARG A 79 17.15 0.41 9.68
CA ARG A 79 16.50 1.68 9.37
C ARG A 79 15.88 1.57 7.97
N SER A 80 14.56 1.57 7.90
CA SER A 80 13.81 1.54 6.64
C SER A 80 13.60 2.96 6.13
N ASP A 81 14.30 3.34 5.08
CA ASP A 81 14.16 4.61 4.35
C ASP A 81 13.60 4.41 2.93
N ASP A 82 13.07 3.22 2.66
CA ASP A 82 12.58 2.71 1.38
C ASP A 82 11.08 2.94 1.16
N LEU A 83 10.54 4.03 1.72
CA LEU A 83 9.14 4.42 1.51
C LEU A 83 8.83 4.47 0.00
N THR A 84 7.94 3.60 -0.44
CA THR A 84 7.63 3.44 -1.87
C THR A 84 6.27 4.03 -2.23
N VAL A 85 5.26 3.81 -1.41
CA VAL A 85 3.91 4.38 -1.58
C VAL A 85 3.48 5.01 -0.26
N SER A 86 2.84 6.17 -0.31
CA SER A 86 2.23 6.78 0.87
C SER A 86 0.98 7.55 0.49
N SER A 87 -0.04 7.48 1.34
CA SER A 87 -1.25 8.27 1.22
C SER A 87 -1.50 9.02 2.52
N LEU A 88 -1.64 10.35 2.44
CA LEU A 88 -2.17 11.17 3.53
C LEU A 88 -3.68 11.31 3.33
N LEU A 89 -4.44 11.10 4.41
CA LEU A 89 -5.88 11.29 4.41
C LEU A 89 -6.20 12.76 4.15
N GLN A 90 -7.26 13.01 3.39
CA GLN A 90 -7.62 14.33 2.87
C GLN A 90 -7.75 15.36 4.00
N GLU A 91 -8.32 14.97 5.13
CA GLU A 91 -8.55 15.84 6.29
C GLU A 91 -7.24 16.42 6.87
N TYR A 92 -6.15 15.66 6.84
CA TYR A 92 -4.85 16.09 7.37
C TYR A 92 -3.94 16.81 6.36
N ARG A 93 -4.29 16.86 5.06
CA ARG A 93 -3.38 17.39 4.01
C ARG A 93 -3.03 18.89 4.13
N ARG A 94 -3.73 19.63 4.99
CA ARG A 94 -3.46 21.05 5.27
C ARG A 94 -2.47 21.26 6.41
N GLU A 95 -2.42 20.32 7.35
CA GLU A 95 -1.71 20.42 8.63
C GLU A 95 -0.54 19.43 8.76
N VAL A 96 -0.50 18.40 7.90
CA VAL A 96 0.59 17.44 7.79
C VAL A 96 1.37 17.68 6.50
N CYS A 97 2.69 17.76 6.63
CA CYS A 97 3.58 18.04 5.52
C CYS A 97 3.60 16.86 4.53
N GLY A 98 3.26 17.13 3.27
CA GLY A 98 3.22 16.12 2.21
C GLY A 98 4.56 15.44 1.92
N GLN A 99 5.69 16.01 2.40
CA GLN A 99 7.01 15.41 2.26
C GLN A 99 7.46 14.70 3.52
N CYS A 100 7.66 15.43 4.63
CA CYS A 100 8.31 14.88 5.82
C CYS A 100 7.34 14.30 6.87
N PHE A 101 6.03 14.43 6.65
CA PHE A 101 4.97 14.09 7.62
C PHE A 101 5.07 14.84 8.94
N GLY A 102 5.75 16.01 8.94
CA GLY A 102 5.72 16.95 10.06
C GLY A 102 4.31 17.50 10.23
N TYR A 103 3.83 17.52 11.47
CA TYR A 103 2.50 17.93 11.85
C TYR A 103 2.54 19.29 12.56
N ASN A 104 1.44 20.04 12.55
CA ASN A 104 1.34 21.35 13.20
C ASN A 104 0.14 21.43 14.15
N CYS A 105 -0.14 20.33 14.87
CA CYS A 105 -1.15 20.24 15.93
C CYS A 105 -2.52 20.84 15.53
N GLY A 106 -3.08 20.42 14.40
CA GLY A 106 -4.39 20.88 13.92
C GLY A 106 -4.37 22.23 13.20
N ARG A 107 -3.19 22.84 12.97
CA ARG A 107 -3.05 24.13 12.29
C ARG A 107 -2.51 23.97 10.88
N ASP A 108 -3.01 24.78 9.97
CA ASP A 108 -2.48 24.87 8.61
C ASP A 108 -0.96 25.09 8.60
N LEU A 109 -0.26 24.36 7.75
CA LEU A 109 1.15 24.61 7.47
C LEU A 109 1.32 25.88 6.63
N SER A 110 2.50 26.49 6.74
CA SER A 110 2.82 27.80 6.15
C SER A 110 2.75 27.83 4.63
N ILE A 111 3.01 26.70 3.94
CA ILE A 111 2.98 26.63 2.48
C ILE A 111 1.83 25.71 2.07
N GLN A 112 0.76 26.31 1.58
CA GLN A 112 -0.38 25.60 0.99
C GLN A 112 -0.22 25.56 -0.53
N ASP A 113 0.13 24.41 -1.11
CA ASP A 113 0.19 24.24 -2.56
C ASP A 113 -1.17 23.79 -3.10
N HIS A 114 -2.03 24.77 -3.35
CA HIS A 114 -3.40 24.54 -3.83
C HIS A 114 -3.45 23.88 -5.22
N THR A 115 -2.35 23.88 -5.97
CA THR A 115 -2.27 23.25 -7.30
C THR A 115 -2.32 21.74 -7.16
N VAL A 116 -1.54 21.17 -6.23
CA VAL A 116 -1.46 19.71 -6.01
C VAL A 116 -2.28 19.23 -4.81
N GLY A 117 -2.78 20.14 -3.97
CA GLY A 117 -3.62 19.80 -2.83
C GLY A 117 -2.85 19.27 -1.61
N PHE A 118 -1.60 19.68 -1.45
CA PHE A 118 -0.76 19.36 -0.30
C PHE A 118 -0.24 20.62 0.38
N ALA A 119 0.09 20.50 1.66
CA ALA A 119 0.80 21.52 2.41
C ALA A 119 2.22 21.07 2.77
N PHE A 120 3.10 22.04 2.99
CA PHE A 120 4.52 21.80 3.30
C PHE A 120 4.98 22.70 4.45
N CYS A 121 5.81 22.15 5.34
CA CYS A 121 6.37 22.91 6.46
C CYS A 121 7.49 23.88 6.04
N SER A 122 8.07 23.69 4.85
CA SER A 122 9.17 24.51 4.32
C SER A 122 9.23 24.45 2.80
N GLY A 123 9.85 25.47 2.19
CA GLY A 123 10.08 25.49 0.74
C GLY A 123 10.98 24.32 0.27
N GLU A 124 11.87 23.86 1.15
CA GLU A 124 12.71 22.69 0.89
C GLU A 124 11.89 21.41 0.80
N CYS A 125 10.94 21.18 1.73
CA CYS A 125 10.03 20.04 1.65
C CYS A 125 9.20 20.05 0.37
N GLN A 126 8.67 21.21 -0.03
CA GLN A 126 7.93 21.35 -1.29
C GLN A 126 8.81 21.03 -2.51
N ARG A 127 10.06 21.52 -2.52
CA ARG A 127 11.01 21.30 -3.61
C ARG A 127 11.37 19.81 -3.73
N ILE A 128 11.71 19.15 -2.63
CA ILE A 128 12.01 17.71 -2.61
C ILE A 128 10.80 16.91 -3.08
N TRP A 129 9.60 17.22 -2.58
CA TRP A 129 8.37 16.53 -3.00
C TRP A 129 8.14 16.64 -4.51
N LYS A 130 8.29 17.84 -5.08
CA LYS A 130 8.16 18.05 -6.54
C LYS A 130 9.23 17.29 -7.32
N GLN A 131 10.46 17.24 -6.82
CA GLN A 131 11.56 16.51 -7.43
C GLN A 131 11.32 14.99 -7.44
N GLU A 132 10.92 14.42 -6.30
CA GLU A 132 10.66 12.98 -6.16
C GLU A 132 9.42 12.54 -6.96
N THR A 133 8.36 13.35 -6.90
CA THR A 133 7.11 13.13 -7.66
C THR A 133 7.34 13.26 -9.17
N GLY A 134 8.24 14.16 -9.56
CA GLY A 134 8.54 14.47 -10.95
C GLY A 134 7.42 15.24 -11.65
N GLU A 135 7.74 15.82 -12.81
CA GLU A 135 6.81 16.68 -13.55
C GLU A 135 5.47 16.01 -13.88
N VAL A 136 5.53 14.79 -14.44
CA VAL A 136 4.32 14.01 -14.77
C VAL A 136 3.48 13.70 -13.53
N GLY A 137 4.12 13.39 -12.39
CA GLY A 137 3.40 13.15 -11.14
C GLY A 137 2.78 14.43 -10.56
N VAL A 138 3.44 15.58 -10.70
CA VAL A 138 2.88 16.89 -10.31
C VAL A 138 1.67 17.23 -11.16
N GLN A 139 1.72 16.97 -12.47
CA GLN A 139 0.56 17.11 -13.36
C GLN A 139 -0.59 16.18 -12.94
N ALA A 140 -0.28 14.92 -12.60
CA ALA A 140 -1.27 13.96 -12.11
C ALA A 140 -1.99 14.44 -10.85
N TRP A 141 -1.23 14.88 -9.83
CA TRP A 141 -1.82 15.44 -8.61
C TRP A 141 -2.62 16.72 -8.86
N THR A 142 -2.21 17.53 -9.85
CA THR A 142 -2.95 18.71 -10.26
C THR A 142 -4.33 18.34 -10.81
N GLU A 143 -4.42 17.33 -11.67
CA GLU A 143 -5.70 16.86 -12.21
C GLU A 143 -6.58 16.20 -11.13
N VAL A 144 -5.98 15.39 -10.25
CA VAL A 144 -6.68 14.82 -9.08
C VAL A 144 -7.26 15.94 -8.21
N LYS A 145 -6.48 16.99 -7.92
CA LYS A 145 -6.96 18.12 -7.11
C LYS A 145 -8.10 18.87 -7.80
N LYS A 146 -8.02 19.09 -9.11
CA LYS A 146 -9.11 19.72 -9.89
C LYS A 146 -10.39 18.89 -9.82
N LEU A 147 -10.30 17.56 -9.91
CA LEU A 147 -11.46 16.67 -9.86
C LEU A 147 -12.10 16.66 -8.47
N VAL A 148 -11.31 16.40 -7.42
CA VAL A 148 -11.79 16.33 -6.03
C VAL A 148 -12.42 17.67 -5.60
N LYS A 149 -11.83 18.81 -5.98
CA LYS A 149 -12.38 20.15 -5.64
C LYS A 149 -13.78 20.38 -6.22
N LYS A 150 -14.10 19.83 -7.40
CA LYS A 150 -15.39 20.04 -8.06
C LYS A 150 -16.54 19.21 -7.48
N LYS A 151 -16.23 18.20 -6.66
CA LYS A 151 -17.16 17.10 -6.35
C LYS A 151 -17.15 16.65 -4.89
N SER A 152 -16.47 17.38 -4.00
CA SER A 152 -16.48 17.15 -2.55
C SER A 152 -17.90 17.33 -1.98
N LYS A 153 -18.70 16.26 -2.02
CA LYS A 153 -20.01 16.16 -1.38
C LYS A 153 -20.42 14.73 -1.05
N GLU A 154 -19.48 13.80 -0.92
CA GLU A 154 -19.74 12.55 -0.20
C GLU A 154 -18.94 12.55 1.10
N ASP A 155 -19.67 12.18 2.15
CA ASP A 155 -19.25 12.12 3.53
C ASP A 155 -18.12 11.09 3.69
N ASN A 156 -17.11 11.46 4.47
CA ASN A 156 -16.27 10.49 5.17
C ASN A 156 -17.13 9.81 6.25
N GLU A 157 -18.23 9.16 5.86
CA GLU A 157 -19.00 8.34 6.80
C GLU A 157 -18.09 7.21 7.28
N MET A 158 -18.05 7.03 8.60
CA MET A 158 -17.34 5.89 9.19
C MET A 158 -17.90 4.62 8.56
N VAL A 159 -17.09 3.93 7.75
CA VAL A 159 -17.45 2.63 7.21
C VAL A 159 -17.77 1.73 8.39
N ASP A 160 -18.99 1.18 8.41
CA ASP A 160 -19.38 0.25 9.45
C ASP A 160 -18.38 -0.92 9.44
N ILE A 161 -17.70 -1.06 10.58
CA ILE A 161 -16.53 -1.92 10.75
C ILE A 161 -16.93 -3.40 10.68
N ASP A 162 -18.21 -3.71 10.78
CA ASP A 162 -18.77 -5.06 10.77
C ASP A 162 -19.30 -5.50 9.39
N LEU A 163 -19.07 -4.72 8.33
CA LEU A 163 -19.44 -5.13 6.97
C LEU A 163 -18.62 -6.35 6.51
N PRO A 164 -19.25 -7.31 5.80
CA PRO A 164 -18.53 -8.47 5.27
C PRO A 164 -17.54 -8.04 4.18
N ARG A 165 -16.32 -8.58 4.25
CA ARG A 165 -15.32 -8.43 3.19
C ARG A 165 -15.80 -9.17 1.93
N PRO A 166 -15.65 -8.57 0.73
CA PRO A 166 -16.02 -9.22 -0.51
C PRO A 166 -15.13 -10.45 -0.78
N THR A 167 -15.75 -11.50 -1.30
CA THR A 167 -15.07 -12.73 -1.71
C THR A 167 -14.22 -12.48 -2.97
N ALA A 168 -13.23 -13.36 -3.21
CA ALA A 168 -12.42 -13.29 -4.43
C ALA A 168 -13.25 -13.29 -5.73
N LYS A 169 -14.39 -13.98 -5.73
CA LYS A 169 -15.32 -14.01 -6.86
C LYS A 169 -16.01 -12.66 -7.07
N GLU A 170 -16.50 -12.03 -6.01
CA GLU A 170 -17.14 -10.71 -6.08
C GLU A 170 -16.14 -9.64 -6.53
N ILE A 171 -14.88 -9.73 -6.06
CA ILE A 171 -13.79 -8.86 -6.50
C ILE A 171 -13.54 -9.02 -8.00
N ALA A 172 -13.35 -10.24 -8.47
CA ALA A 172 -13.09 -10.50 -9.90
C ALA A 172 -14.24 -9.97 -10.77
N GLN A 173 -15.49 -10.24 -10.36
CA GLN A 173 -16.67 -9.74 -11.05
C GLN A 173 -16.72 -8.21 -11.10
N ALA A 174 -16.48 -7.51 -9.99
CA ALA A 174 -16.55 -6.06 -9.94
C ALA A 174 -15.50 -5.39 -10.85
N TRP A 175 -14.30 -5.96 -10.96
CA TRP A 175 -13.29 -5.45 -11.89
C TRP A 175 -13.64 -5.76 -13.35
N GLU A 176 -14.14 -6.96 -13.65
CA GLU A 176 -14.57 -7.33 -15.01
C GLU A 176 -15.70 -6.41 -15.52
N GLU A 177 -16.65 -6.05 -14.65
CA GLU A 177 -17.73 -5.12 -14.98
C GLU A 177 -17.24 -3.71 -15.38
N THR A 178 -15.98 -3.37 -15.08
CA THR A 178 -15.38 -2.06 -15.41
C THR A 178 -14.73 -2.04 -16.79
N THR A 179 -14.34 -3.20 -17.33
CA THR A 179 -13.52 -3.35 -18.56
C THR A 179 -14.13 -2.62 -19.74
N ALA A 180 -15.40 -2.89 -20.06
CA ALA A 180 -16.06 -2.30 -21.22
C ALA A 180 -16.16 -0.76 -21.15
N GLN A 181 -16.24 -0.17 -19.95
CA GLN A 181 -16.22 1.29 -19.79
C GLN A 181 -14.80 1.84 -19.87
N ALA A 182 -13.82 1.13 -19.31
CA ALA A 182 -12.41 1.49 -19.37
C ALA A 182 -11.88 1.52 -20.81
N ASP A 183 -12.21 0.54 -21.64
CA ASP A 183 -11.78 0.49 -23.05
C ASP A 183 -12.27 1.70 -23.86
N LEU A 184 -13.52 2.12 -23.60
CA LEU A 184 -14.09 3.31 -24.23
C LEU A 184 -13.38 4.59 -23.78
N ILE A 185 -12.96 4.67 -22.51
CA ILE A 185 -12.19 5.79 -21.99
C ILE A 185 -10.79 5.78 -22.59
N LEU A 186 -10.09 4.64 -22.57
CA LEU A 186 -8.74 4.51 -23.15
C LEU A 186 -8.72 4.88 -24.63
N THR A 187 -9.67 4.36 -25.41
CA THR A 187 -9.80 4.70 -26.83
C THR A 187 -9.97 6.21 -27.01
N PHE A 188 -10.80 6.86 -26.17
CA PHE A 188 -10.94 8.31 -26.17
C PHE A 188 -9.62 9.03 -25.89
N ARG A 189 -8.94 8.65 -24.80
CA ARG A 189 -7.69 9.30 -24.34
C ARG A 189 -6.55 9.11 -25.34
N MET A 190 -6.46 7.95 -25.99
CA MET A 190 -5.42 7.65 -26.99
C MET A 190 -5.64 8.36 -28.32
N ALA A 191 -6.89 8.69 -28.68
CA ALA A 191 -7.15 9.45 -29.89
C ALA A 191 -6.75 10.93 -29.76
N ASP A 192 -6.80 11.52 -28.56
CA ASP A 192 -6.33 12.88 -28.31
C ASP A 192 -4.82 13.00 -28.64
N LEU A 193 -4.00 12.01 -28.26
CA LEU A 193 -2.57 11.92 -28.65
C LEU A 193 -2.35 11.92 -30.16
N ALA A 194 -3.17 11.16 -30.89
CA ALA A 194 -3.04 11.02 -32.33
C ALA A 194 -3.57 12.26 -33.09
N GLY A 195 -4.36 13.11 -32.44
CA GLY A 195 -4.79 14.41 -32.96
C GLY A 195 -3.68 15.46 -32.83
N ASP A 196 -3.11 15.60 -31.62
CA ASP A 196 -2.05 16.57 -31.34
C ASP A 196 -0.77 16.31 -32.16
N ALA A 197 -0.40 15.04 -32.36
CA ALA A 197 0.77 14.67 -33.18
C ALA A 197 0.62 15.00 -34.69
N ARG A 198 -0.62 15.17 -35.19
CA ARG A 198 -0.86 15.57 -36.59
C ARG A 198 -0.73 17.08 -36.80
N ASP A 199 -0.92 17.87 -35.76
CA ASP A 199 -0.85 19.34 -35.82
C ASP A 199 0.58 19.88 -35.56
N GLU A 200 1.45 19.14 -34.86
CA GLU A 200 2.81 19.63 -34.51
C GLU A 200 3.96 19.22 -35.44
N GLY A 201 3.77 18.32 -36.42
CA GLY A 201 4.89 17.96 -37.30
C GLY A 201 4.56 16.99 -38.42
N GLY A 202 4.55 17.49 -39.66
CA GLY A 202 4.50 16.67 -40.86
C GLY A 202 5.76 15.83 -41.02
N LEU A 203 5.83 14.67 -40.37
CA LEU A 203 6.69 13.57 -40.79
C LEU A 203 6.02 12.23 -40.45
N GLN A 204 5.56 11.57 -41.50
CA GLN A 204 4.96 10.24 -41.49
C GLN A 204 5.99 9.20 -41.02
N MET A 205 5.80 8.63 -39.83
CA MET A 205 6.51 7.42 -39.41
C MET A 205 5.52 6.26 -39.23
N LEU A 206 5.63 5.33 -40.18
CA LEU A 206 5.30 3.91 -40.17
C LEU A 206 4.21 3.46 -39.20
N ALA A 207 2.99 3.40 -39.74
CA ALA A 207 1.97 2.46 -39.29
C ALA A 207 2.51 1.03 -39.50
N ALA A 208 2.81 0.34 -38.41
CA ALA A 208 2.92 -1.11 -38.37
C ALA A 208 1.77 -1.65 -37.51
N ASP A 209 1.05 -2.58 -38.12
CA ASP A 209 -0.01 -3.44 -37.61
C ASP A 209 -1.37 -2.78 -37.31
N GLY A 210 -2.24 -2.89 -38.33
CA GLY A 210 -3.60 -2.40 -38.30
C GLY A 210 -4.50 -3.22 -37.38
N ASN A 211 -5.15 -2.53 -36.44
CA ASN A 211 -6.61 -2.58 -36.22
C ASN A 211 -7.10 -1.56 -35.15
N GLY A 212 -6.57 -0.33 -35.09
CA GLY A 212 -6.81 0.57 -33.93
C GLY A 212 -7.26 2.01 -34.20
N GLY A 213 -7.46 2.42 -35.46
CA GLY A 213 -7.81 3.80 -35.82
C GLY A 213 -9.32 4.08 -35.86
N GLY A 214 -10.07 3.74 -34.80
CA GLY A 214 -11.51 3.98 -34.77
C GLY A 214 -11.88 5.47 -34.62
N VAL A 215 -12.86 5.96 -35.38
CA VAL A 215 -13.39 7.33 -35.23
C VAL A 215 -13.99 7.50 -33.83
N ILE A 216 -13.59 8.55 -33.10
CA ILE A 216 -14.15 8.87 -31.78
C ILE A 216 -15.65 9.16 -31.89
N THR A 217 -16.45 8.20 -31.42
CA THR A 217 -17.91 8.30 -31.36
C THR A 217 -18.42 8.99 -30.09
N LYS A 218 -19.72 9.35 -30.08
CA LYS A 218 -20.43 9.87 -28.89
C LYS A 218 -20.37 8.91 -27.69
N ARG A 219 -20.25 7.60 -27.92
CA ARG A 219 -20.16 6.57 -26.86
C ARG A 219 -18.90 6.75 -26.02
N HIS A 220 -17.76 7.03 -26.65
CA HIS A 220 -16.47 7.29 -25.97
C HIS A 220 -16.54 8.53 -25.07
N ARG A 221 -17.03 9.67 -25.62
CA ARG A 221 -17.23 10.90 -24.83
C ARG A 221 -18.18 10.69 -23.64
N LYS A 222 -19.27 9.94 -23.86
CA LYS A 222 -20.23 9.62 -22.80
C LYS A 222 -19.61 8.73 -21.71
N ALA A 223 -18.69 7.82 -22.05
CA ALA A 223 -17.99 6.98 -21.07
C ALA A 223 -17.11 7.82 -20.14
N VAL A 224 -16.33 8.76 -20.70
CA VAL A 224 -15.53 9.72 -19.90
C VAL A 224 -16.44 10.57 -19.01
N GLN A 225 -17.49 11.16 -19.57
CA GLN A 225 -18.43 11.97 -18.79
C GLN A 225 -19.10 11.16 -17.67
N LYS A 226 -19.50 9.91 -17.95
CA LYS A 226 -20.10 9.01 -16.96
C LYS A 226 -19.12 8.71 -15.84
N ALA A 227 -17.85 8.41 -16.14
CA ALA A 227 -16.82 8.23 -15.12
C ALA A 227 -16.70 9.48 -14.25
N LEU A 228 -16.53 10.67 -14.83
CA LEU A 228 -16.37 11.92 -14.07
C LEU A 228 -17.61 12.40 -13.30
N GLN A 229 -18.77 11.77 -13.53
CA GLN A 229 -20.01 12.03 -12.79
C GLN A 229 -20.19 11.09 -11.60
N GLN A 230 -19.43 10.00 -11.52
CA GLN A 230 -19.49 9.06 -10.42
C GLN A 230 -19.02 9.68 -9.10
N PRO A 231 -19.41 9.10 -7.95
CA PRO A 231 -18.95 9.58 -6.67
C PRO A 231 -17.46 9.31 -6.43
N ILE A 232 -16.78 10.28 -5.81
CA ILE A 232 -15.32 10.31 -5.65
C ILE A 232 -14.94 10.05 -4.20
N HIS A 233 -14.13 9.01 -3.99
CA HIS A 233 -13.46 8.75 -2.72
C HIS A 233 -12.03 9.29 -2.78
N ALA A 234 -11.77 10.44 -2.14
CA ALA A 234 -10.52 11.17 -2.32
C ALA A 234 -9.28 10.45 -1.76
N ASP A 235 -9.43 9.69 -0.69
CA ASP A 235 -8.32 8.95 -0.08
C ASP A 235 -7.92 7.71 -0.87
N VAL A 236 -8.89 6.92 -1.36
CA VAL A 236 -8.65 5.85 -2.35
C VAL A 236 -8.00 6.42 -3.61
N MET A 237 -8.49 7.55 -4.13
CA MET A 237 -7.88 8.22 -5.28
C MET A 237 -6.44 8.66 -5.02
N GLY A 238 -6.17 9.24 -3.84
CA GLY A 238 -4.84 9.64 -3.42
C GLY A 238 -3.88 8.45 -3.28
N PHE A 239 -4.36 7.34 -2.74
CA PHE A 239 -3.63 6.10 -2.63
C PHE A 239 -3.27 5.51 -4.00
N CYS A 240 -4.26 5.36 -4.89
CA CYS A 240 -4.06 4.82 -6.24
C CYS A 240 -3.10 5.69 -7.07
N VAL A 241 -3.26 7.03 -7.08
CA VAL A 241 -2.38 7.89 -7.86
C VAL A 241 -0.95 7.87 -7.32
N SER A 242 -0.75 7.78 -5.99
CA SER A 242 0.59 7.62 -5.41
C SER A 242 1.24 6.32 -5.87
N GLY A 243 0.51 5.20 -5.91
CA GLY A 243 1.02 3.92 -6.38
C GLY A 243 1.40 3.95 -7.87
N ILE A 244 0.53 4.51 -8.72
CA ILE A 244 0.78 4.67 -10.16
C ILE A 244 2.06 5.50 -10.40
N ILE A 245 2.19 6.63 -9.70
CA ILE A 245 3.39 7.49 -9.81
C ILE A 245 4.63 6.72 -9.32
N ALA A 246 4.54 5.98 -8.22
CA ALA A 246 5.66 5.19 -7.70
C ALA A 246 6.12 4.12 -8.71
N GLN A 247 5.17 3.41 -9.33
CA GLN A 247 5.45 2.41 -10.36
C GLN A 247 6.10 3.04 -11.60
N TYR A 248 5.57 4.17 -12.08
CA TYR A 248 6.12 4.92 -13.21
C TYR A 248 7.54 5.43 -12.94
N LYS A 249 7.77 6.04 -11.76
CA LYS A 249 9.03 6.69 -11.40
C LYS A 249 10.13 5.71 -11.02
N ASN A 250 9.78 4.64 -10.31
CA ASN A 250 10.75 3.72 -9.72
C ASN A 250 10.38 2.25 -9.97
N PRO A 251 10.42 1.75 -11.21
CA PRO A 251 10.04 0.37 -11.52
C PRO A 251 10.82 -0.69 -10.74
N GLN A 252 12.07 -0.41 -10.35
CA GLN A 252 12.86 -1.35 -9.52
C GLN A 252 12.37 -1.39 -8.07
N ARG A 253 12.05 -0.23 -7.46
CA ARG A 253 11.46 -0.20 -6.11
C ARG A 253 10.06 -0.81 -6.10
N TRP A 254 9.32 -0.69 -7.20
CA TRP A 254 8.02 -1.35 -7.35
C TRP A 254 8.11 -2.88 -7.20
N LYS A 255 9.18 -3.51 -7.68
CA LYS A 255 9.41 -4.96 -7.47
C LYS A 255 9.50 -5.33 -6.00
N HIS A 256 9.95 -4.41 -5.14
CA HIS A 256 10.00 -4.65 -3.71
C HIS A 256 8.58 -4.75 -3.16
N VAL A 257 7.68 -3.82 -3.54
CA VAL A 257 6.25 -3.87 -3.18
C VAL A 257 5.61 -5.17 -3.67
N LEU A 258 5.87 -5.59 -4.91
CA LEU A 258 5.31 -6.83 -5.46
C LEU A 258 5.77 -8.10 -4.72
N SER A 259 6.91 -8.05 -4.03
CA SER A 259 7.44 -9.16 -3.24
C SER A 259 6.84 -9.28 -1.83
N LEU A 260 6.01 -8.31 -1.42
CA LEU A 260 5.35 -8.31 -0.12
C LEU A 260 4.24 -9.35 -0.04
N ALA A 261 3.78 -9.62 1.19
CA ALA A 261 2.70 -10.57 1.43
C ALA A 261 1.42 -10.14 0.68
N VAL A 262 0.70 -11.12 0.13
CA VAL A 262 -0.50 -10.90 -0.67
C VAL A 262 -1.75 -11.12 0.17
N ASP A 263 -2.67 -10.17 0.12
CA ASP A 263 -4.07 -10.36 0.51
C ASP A 263 -4.91 -10.66 -0.74
N SER A 264 -5.56 -11.82 -0.77
CA SER A 264 -6.45 -12.19 -1.88
C SER A 264 -7.81 -11.49 -1.83
N THR A 265 -8.13 -10.80 -0.74
CA THR A 265 -9.40 -10.08 -0.53
C THR A 265 -9.17 -8.68 0.04
N PRO A 266 -8.36 -7.81 -0.60
CA PRO A 266 -7.79 -6.62 0.05
C PRO A 266 -8.76 -5.51 0.44
N TYR A 267 -10.01 -5.59 0.00
CA TYR A 267 -11.03 -4.59 0.27
C TYR A 267 -11.72 -4.86 1.61
N SER A 268 -11.96 -3.81 2.38
CA SER A 268 -12.61 -3.93 3.69
C SER A 268 -14.11 -4.16 3.59
N SER A 269 -14.74 -3.73 2.50
CA SER A 269 -16.17 -3.88 2.23
C SER A 269 -16.46 -3.84 0.72
N THR A 270 -17.70 -4.15 0.33
CA THR A 270 -18.15 -3.99 -1.06
C THR A 270 -18.11 -2.54 -1.52
N ASP A 271 -18.38 -1.58 -0.63
CA ASP A 271 -18.33 -0.15 -0.96
C ASP A 271 -16.89 0.32 -1.20
N ASP A 272 -15.93 -0.20 -0.43
CA ASP A 272 -14.50 0.04 -0.64
C ASP A 272 -14.06 -0.53 -2.00
N LEU A 273 -14.43 -1.78 -2.32
CA LEU A 273 -14.19 -2.37 -3.65
C LEU A 273 -14.75 -1.48 -4.78
N HIS A 274 -15.99 -1.00 -4.63
CA HIS A 274 -16.58 -0.10 -5.61
C HIS A 274 -15.91 1.28 -5.66
N ALA A 275 -15.36 1.78 -4.54
CA ALA A 275 -14.60 3.02 -4.52
C ALA A 275 -13.31 2.89 -5.36
N PHE A 276 -12.64 1.75 -5.30
CA PHE A 276 -11.47 1.44 -6.12
C PHE A 276 -11.82 1.33 -7.61
N THR A 277 -12.89 0.62 -7.98
CA THR A 277 -13.29 0.48 -9.39
C THR A 277 -13.76 1.80 -10.01
N ARG A 278 -14.47 2.65 -9.26
CA ARG A 278 -14.79 4.03 -9.70
C ARG A 278 -13.52 4.88 -9.83
N THR A 279 -12.62 4.80 -8.85
CA THR A 279 -11.35 5.51 -8.86
C THR A 279 -10.49 5.15 -10.06
N TYR A 280 -10.43 3.87 -10.44
CA TYR A 280 -9.78 3.43 -11.66
C TYR A 280 -10.28 4.21 -12.89
N LEU A 281 -11.60 4.25 -13.09
CA LEU A 281 -12.21 4.96 -14.23
C LEU A 281 -11.99 6.47 -14.18
N HIS A 282 -12.01 7.08 -12.99
CA HIS A 282 -11.65 8.49 -12.80
C HIS A 282 -10.22 8.77 -13.24
N LEU A 283 -9.26 7.98 -12.74
CA LEU A 283 -7.84 8.16 -13.02
C LEU A 283 -7.55 7.94 -14.51
N LEU A 284 -8.14 6.90 -15.11
CA LEU A 284 -8.06 6.64 -16.55
C LEU A 284 -8.58 7.84 -17.38
N ALA A 285 -9.60 8.55 -16.88
CA ALA A 285 -10.18 9.70 -17.54
C ALA A 285 -9.37 11.01 -17.39
N ILE A 286 -8.55 11.15 -16.33
CA ILE A 286 -7.87 12.44 -16.02
C ILE A 286 -6.35 12.39 -16.02
N LEU A 287 -5.72 11.24 -15.79
CA LEU A 287 -4.28 11.19 -15.58
C LEU A 287 -3.51 11.57 -16.85
N PRO A 288 -2.31 12.19 -16.72
CA PRO A 288 -1.41 12.40 -17.83
C PRO A 288 -1.17 11.13 -18.63
N LEU A 289 -1.08 11.28 -19.95
CA LEU A 289 -0.97 10.17 -20.89
C LEU A 289 0.20 9.19 -20.60
N PRO A 290 1.39 9.65 -20.14
CA PRO A 290 2.48 8.75 -19.76
C PRO A 290 2.16 7.80 -18.59
N LEU A 291 1.12 8.08 -17.79
CA LEU A 291 0.71 7.23 -16.66
C LEU A 291 -0.35 6.20 -17.04
N LEU A 292 -0.99 6.31 -18.20
CA LEU A 292 -2.06 5.38 -18.61
C LEU A 292 -1.59 3.92 -18.73
N PRO A 293 -0.36 3.61 -19.21
CA PRO A 293 0.15 2.23 -19.19
C PRO A 293 0.29 1.61 -17.79
N PHE A 294 0.29 2.44 -16.74
CA PHE A 294 0.37 2.01 -15.34
C PHE A 294 -0.98 2.13 -14.62
N THR A 295 -2.00 2.65 -15.31
CA THR A 295 -3.36 2.82 -14.78
C THR A 295 -4.21 1.67 -15.32
N THR A 296 -4.04 0.49 -14.74
CA THR A 296 -4.75 -0.73 -15.16
C THR A 296 -5.44 -1.39 -13.96
N PRO A 297 -6.48 -2.24 -14.17
CA PRO A 297 -7.10 -3.01 -13.09
C PRO A 297 -6.07 -3.80 -12.30
N GLU A 298 -5.12 -4.42 -12.99
CA GLU A 298 -4.08 -5.26 -12.41
C GLU A 298 -3.15 -4.45 -11.53
N ALA A 299 -2.75 -3.25 -11.95
CA ALA A 299 -1.88 -2.38 -11.16
C ALA A 299 -2.55 -1.96 -9.85
N LEU A 300 -3.84 -1.59 -9.89
CA LEU A 300 -4.59 -1.17 -8.70
C LEU A 300 -4.88 -2.35 -7.76
N LEU A 301 -5.21 -3.53 -8.31
CA LEU A 301 -5.42 -4.75 -7.52
C LEU A 301 -4.11 -5.24 -6.88
N LEU A 302 -2.99 -5.19 -7.60
CA LEU A 302 -1.68 -5.52 -7.04
C LEU A 302 -1.30 -4.54 -5.93
N LEU A 303 -1.54 -3.24 -6.13
CA LEU A 303 -1.30 -2.24 -5.11
C LEU A 303 -2.11 -2.51 -3.84
N SER A 304 -3.43 -2.71 -3.95
CA SER A 304 -4.30 -2.95 -2.78
C SER A 304 -3.97 -4.27 -2.08
N SER A 305 -3.69 -5.35 -2.85
CA SER A 305 -3.31 -6.67 -2.30
C SER A 305 -2.01 -6.67 -1.51
N ARG A 306 -1.08 -5.74 -1.80
CA ARG A 306 0.19 -5.62 -1.08
C ARG A 306 0.06 -4.64 0.08
N ASP A 307 -0.73 -3.59 -0.04
CA ASP A 307 -0.82 -2.59 1.02
C ASP A 307 -1.53 -3.10 2.28
N SER A 308 -2.66 -3.84 2.12
CA SER A 308 -3.55 -4.19 3.24
C SER A 308 -2.88 -4.92 4.41
N HIS A 309 -1.85 -5.74 4.15
CA HIS A 309 -1.10 -6.46 5.17
C HIS A 309 0.27 -5.87 5.51
N ASN A 310 0.78 -4.93 4.71
CA ASN A 310 2.18 -4.51 4.79
C ASN A 310 2.35 -3.00 5.06
N ALA A 311 1.26 -2.22 5.06
CA ALA A 311 1.29 -0.80 5.33
C ALA A 311 1.55 -0.48 6.80
N PHE A 312 2.22 0.63 7.03
CA PHE A 312 2.46 1.23 8.34
C PHE A 312 1.68 2.54 8.45
N GLY A 313 1.00 2.73 9.57
CA GLY A 313 0.33 3.99 9.86
C GLY A 313 1.30 5.15 10.02
N ILE A 314 1.05 6.24 9.32
CA ILE A 314 1.69 7.53 9.51
C ILE A 314 0.93 8.23 10.64
N ARG A 315 1.35 7.97 11.87
CA ARG A 315 0.73 8.55 13.08
C ARG A 315 1.49 9.76 13.58
N SER A 316 0.80 10.62 14.33
CA SER A 316 1.43 11.75 15.01
C SER A 316 2.61 11.31 15.89
N LEU A 317 3.64 12.15 15.95
CA LEU A 317 4.82 11.93 16.79
C LEU A 317 4.77 12.76 18.09
N GLU A 318 3.80 13.65 18.20
CA GLU A 318 3.72 14.66 19.25
C GLU A 318 2.76 14.27 20.39
N ASP A 319 1.90 13.28 20.16
CA ASP A 319 0.77 12.90 21.04
C ASP A 319 0.65 11.38 21.25
N GLU A 320 1.78 10.67 21.24
CA GLU A 320 1.84 9.20 21.33
C GLU A 320 1.12 8.46 20.18
N GLY A 321 0.89 9.13 19.05
CA GLY A 321 0.31 8.51 17.85
C GLY A 321 -1.22 8.44 17.86
N SER A 322 -1.83 9.38 18.58
CA SER A 322 -3.28 9.47 18.76
C SER A 322 -3.99 9.66 17.42
N GLU A 323 -3.41 10.47 16.54
CA GLU A 323 -3.93 10.74 15.19
C GLU A 323 -3.25 9.88 14.13
N LEU A 324 -4.06 9.38 13.19
CA LEU A 324 -3.62 8.62 12.02
C LEU A 324 -3.75 9.49 10.77
N PHE A 325 -2.62 10.03 10.32
CA PHE A 325 -2.58 10.92 9.14
C PHE A 325 -2.70 10.18 7.82
N GLY A 326 -2.49 8.87 7.82
CA GLY A 326 -2.54 8.03 6.64
C GLY A 326 -1.62 6.83 6.75
N TYR A 327 -1.18 6.31 5.62
CA TYR A 327 -0.46 5.05 5.52
C TYR A 327 0.74 5.15 4.57
N GLY A 328 1.75 4.31 4.79
CA GLY A 328 2.85 4.15 3.87
C GLY A 328 3.37 2.72 3.83
N CYS A 329 3.96 2.34 2.71
CA CYS A 329 4.56 1.04 2.48
C CYS A 329 6.09 1.17 2.45
N TRP A 330 6.74 0.52 3.41
CA TRP A 330 8.20 0.38 3.54
C TRP A 330 8.55 -1.11 3.39
N PRO A 331 8.85 -1.58 2.17
CA PRO A 331 8.99 -3.01 1.92
C PRO A 331 9.94 -3.75 2.86
N ALA A 332 11.09 -3.16 3.20
CA ALA A 332 12.06 -3.76 4.10
C ALA A 332 11.55 -3.86 5.56
N ALA A 333 10.65 -2.98 5.98
CA ALA A 333 10.04 -3.00 7.31
C ALA A 333 8.97 -4.09 7.46
N SER A 334 8.32 -4.51 6.39
CA SER A 334 7.16 -5.42 6.41
C SER A 334 7.49 -6.88 6.77
N TYR A 335 8.77 -7.22 6.92
CA TYR A 335 9.21 -8.59 7.27
C TYR A 335 9.16 -8.91 8.77
N PHE A 336 9.10 -7.90 9.63
CA PHE A 336 9.02 -8.09 11.08
C PHE A 336 7.61 -8.52 11.49
N ASN A 337 7.47 -9.76 11.98
CA ASN A 337 6.18 -10.31 12.40
C ASN A 337 5.66 -9.70 13.71
N HIS A 338 4.37 -9.94 13.97
CA HIS A 338 3.70 -9.48 15.18
C HIS A 338 3.99 -10.34 16.42
N SER A 339 4.16 -9.68 17.57
CA SER A 339 3.98 -10.27 18.90
C SER A 339 3.25 -9.28 19.81
N CYS A 340 2.32 -9.74 20.65
CA CYS A 340 1.71 -8.91 21.70
C CYS A 340 2.69 -8.62 22.86
N GLY A 341 3.81 -9.33 22.92
CA GLY A 341 4.98 -9.03 23.74
C GLY A 341 6.20 -8.89 22.84
N PRO A 342 6.32 -7.77 22.09
CA PRO A 342 7.38 -7.61 21.11
C PRO A 342 8.75 -7.50 21.78
N ASN A 343 9.79 -7.96 21.09
CA ASN A 343 11.18 -7.82 21.49
C ASN A 343 11.96 -6.82 20.62
N VAL A 344 11.28 -6.22 19.63
CA VAL A 344 11.76 -5.11 18.81
C VAL A 344 10.82 -3.92 18.94
N GLU A 345 11.38 -2.77 19.28
CA GLU A 345 10.70 -1.48 19.24
C GLU A 345 10.84 -0.86 17.85
N LYS A 346 9.76 -0.27 17.35
CA LYS A 346 9.76 0.51 16.10
C LYS A 346 9.46 1.97 16.38
N LYS A 347 10.23 2.88 15.78
CA LYS A 347 10.04 4.33 15.91
C LYS A 347 10.13 4.98 14.55
N ARG A 348 9.18 5.87 14.23
CA ARG A 348 9.23 6.67 13.02
C ARG A 348 10.05 7.94 13.24
N GLU A 349 10.94 8.24 12.30
CA GLU A 349 11.71 9.49 12.24
C GLU A 349 11.51 10.12 10.86
N GLY A 350 10.63 11.12 10.79
CA GLY A 350 10.20 11.68 9.51
C GLY A 350 9.60 10.58 8.62
N ARG A 351 10.25 10.28 7.50
CA ARG A 351 9.80 9.25 6.54
C ARG A 351 10.46 7.88 6.74
N ALA A 352 11.32 7.72 7.74
CA ALA A 352 12.01 6.45 8.01
C ALA A 352 11.45 5.75 9.25
N TRP A 353 11.60 4.42 9.29
CA TRP A 353 11.36 3.61 10.48
C TRP A 353 12.66 3.04 11.02
N GLU A 354 12.91 3.23 12.31
CA GLU A 354 14.00 2.57 13.04
C GLU A 354 13.47 1.38 13.83
N PHE A 355 14.23 0.29 13.84
CA PHE A 355 13.94 -0.94 14.57
C PHE A 355 15.08 -1.22 15.56
N LYS A 356 14.78 -1.24 16.86
CA LYS A 356 15.76 -1.45 17.93
C LYS A 356 15.36 -2.60 18.83
N THR A 357 16.31 -3.37 19.35
CA THR A 357 16.02 -4.42 20.33
C THR A 357 15.50 -3.81 21.64
N ALA A 358 14.37 -4.32 22.14
CA ALA A 358 13.76 -3.86 23.40
C ALA A 358 14.43 -4.47 24.65
N ARG A 359 15.16 -5.58 24.44
CA ARG A 359 15.87 -6.36 25.45
C ARG A 359 17.01 -7.12 24.77
N ASN A 360 17.85 -7.79 25.56
CA ASN A 360 18.80 -8.76 25.02
C ASN A 360 18.06 -9.87 24.28
N ILE A 361 18.57 -10.25 23.11
CA ILE A 361 18.01 -11.28 22.21
C ILE A 361 19.04 -12.40 22.08
N GLY A 362 18.64 -13.64 22.31
CA GLY A 362 19.46 -14.81 22.04
C GLY A 362 19.49 -15.15 20.55
N LYS A 363 20.61 -15.72 20.09
CA LYS A 363 20.72 -16.31 18.76
C LYS A 363 19.55 -17.26 18.47
N GLY A 364 18.94 -17.11 17.29
CA GLY A 364 17.81 -17.93 16.84
C GLY A 364 16.45 -17.45 17.33
N GLU A 365 16.38 -16.46 18.23
CA GLU A 365 15.09 -15.85 18.57
C GLU A 365 14.50 -15.09 17.38
N GLN A 366 13.17 -15.19 17.22
CA GLN A 366 12.44 -14.38 16.25
C GLN A 366 12.38 -12.92 16.70
N LEU A 367 12.61 -11.99 15.78
CA LEU A 367 12.52 -10.55 16.00
C LEU A 367 11.12 -10.07 15.61
N CYS A 368 10.34 -9.64 16.60
CA CYS A 368 8.93 -9.29 16.44
C CYS A 368 8.63 -7.87 16.92
N ILE A 369 7.82 -7.15 16.14
CA ILE A 369 7.24 -5.84 16.47
C ILE A 369 5.79 -5.98 16.92
N THR A 370 5.18 -4.88 17.35
CA THR A 370 3.72 -4.81 17.50
C THR A 370 3.04 -4.17 16.28
N TYR A 371 1.88 -4.70 15.92
CA TYR A 371 1.01 -4.16 14.87
C TYR A 371 -0.10 -3.28 15.45
N LEU A 372 -0.30 -3.34 16.77
CA LEU A 372 -1.42 -2.72 17.47
C LEU A 372 -1.08 -1.34 18.06
N GLY A 373 0.13 -0.83 17.84
CA GLY A 373 0.47 0.57 18.11
C GLY A 373 0.73 0.92 19.58
N GLY A 374 0.87 -0.06 20.48
CA GLY A 374 1.25 0.13 21.89
C GLY A 374 0.09 0.03 22.88
N GLU A 375 -1.13 0.44 22.48
CA GLU A 375 -2.34 0.39 23.31
C GLU A 375 -2.77 -1.03 23.68
N GLU A 376 -2.23 -2.05 23.00
CA GLU A 376 -2.49 -3.45 23.31
C GLU A 376 -2.03 -3.87 24.72
N ARG A 377 -1.19 -3.06 25.37
CA ARG A 377 -0.83 -3.24 26.78
C ARG A 377 -2.06 -3.15 27.69
N LYS A 378 -3.05 -2.32 27.32
CA LYS A 378 -4.30 -2.11 28.06
C LYS A 378 -5.46 -2.98 27.56
N MET A 379 -5.35 -3.56 26.37
CA MET A 379 -6.40 -4.40 25.76
C MET A 379 -6.44 -5.82 26.34
N SER A 380 -7.64 -6.40 26.45
CA SER A 380 -7.83 -7.82 26.76
C SER A 380 -7.27 -8.71 25.64
N ARG A 381 -7.03 -10.00 25.94
CA ARG A 381 -6.60 -10.98 24.93
C ARG A 381 -7.60 -11.04 23.77
N GLU A 382 -8.89 -11.10 24.09
CA GLU A 382 -9.99 -11.19 23.12
C GLU A 382 -10.01 -9.98 22.18
N THR A 383 -9.89 -8.77 22.71
CA THR A 383 -9.84 -7.54 21.89
C THR A 383 -8.64 -7.55 20.95
N ARG A 384 -7.46 -7.99 21.43
CA ARG A 384 -6.27 -8.13 20.57
C ARG A 384 -6.49 -9.16 19.47
N MET A 385 -7.04 -10.32 19.79
CA MET A 385 -7.30 -11.40 18.80
C MET A 385 -8.30 -10.95 17.74
N LEU A 386 -9.40 -10.32 18.17
CA LEU A 386 -10.42 -9.80 17.26
C LEU A 386 -9.83 -8.75 16.31
N THR A 387 -9.05 -7.81 16.86
CA THR A 387 -8.40 -6.76 16.06
C THR A 387 -7.42 -7.34 15.06
N LEU A 388 -6.58 -8.30 15.47
CA LEU A 388 -5.59 -8.93 14.59
C LEU A 388 -6.24 -9.78 13.50
N ARG A 389 -7.27 -10.55 13.85
CA ARG A 389 -8.03 -11.35 12.89
C ARG A 389 -8.77 -10.48 11.88
N ARG A 390 -9.35 -9.37 12.32
CA ARG A 390 -10.07 -8.43 11.45
C ARG A 390 -9.13 -7.75 10.46
N ASN A 391 -8.03 -7.21 10.95
CA ASN A 391 -7.15 -6.36 10.15
C ASN A 391 -6.10 -7.14 9.36
N TRP A 392 -5.65 -8.30 9.85
CA TRP A 392 -4.57 -9.10 9.23
C TRP A 392 -4.90 -10.60 9.05
N GLY A 393 -6.11 -11.04 9.39
CA GLY A 393 -6.55 -12.41 9.10
C GLY A 393 -5.89 -13.51 9.95
N PHE A 394 -5.22 -13.19 11.06
CA PHE A 394 -4.51 -14.18 11.87
C PHE A 394 -4.82 -14.09 13.37
N GLU A 395 -4.59 -15.19 14.08
CA GLU A 395 -4.66 -15.27 15.55
C GLU A 395 -3.25 -15.35 16.13
N CYS A 396 -2.92 -14.46 17.08
CA CYS A 396 -1.57 -14.39 17.64
C CYS A 396 -1.40 -15.41 18.77
N GLY A 397 -0.51 -16.38 18.58
CA GLY A 397 -0.07 -17.29 19.64
C GLY A 397 1.31 -16.96 20.16
N CYS A 398 1.60 -15.69 20.47
CA CYS A 398 2.83 -15.35 21.20
C CYS A 398 2.70 -15.78 22.67
N LYS A 399 3.84 -15.90 23.37
CA LYS A 399 3.90 -16.24 24.81
C LYS A 399 2.87 -15.48 25.67
N ARG A 400 2.74 -14.17 25.49
CA ARG A 400 1.76 -13.33 26.24
C ARG A 400 0.31 -13.76 26.00
N CYS A 401 -0.03 -14.18 24.79
CA CYS A 401 -1.39 -14.61 24.45
C CYS A 401 -1.70 -16.03 24.91
N GLU A 402 -0.68 -16.87 25.08
CA GLU A 402 -0.85 -18.22 25.60
C GLU A 402 -0.93 -18.27 27.12
N GLU A 403 -0.07 -17.51 27.81
CA GLU A 403 -0.13 -17.40 29.27
C GLU A 403 -1.48 -16.83 29.73
N GLY A 404 -2.06 -15.90 28.97
CA GLY A 404 -3.39 -15.35 29.22
C GLY A 404 -4.56 -16.27 28.86
N ALA A 405 -4.33 -17.46 28.30
CA ALA A 405 -5.37 -18.46 28.01
C ALA A 405 -5.58 -19.46 29.18
N ILE A 406 -4.73 -19.42 30.20
CA ILE A 406 -4.72 -20.39 31.32
C ILE A 406 -5.67 -19.99 32.46
N VAL A 407 -6.37 -18.85 32.37
CA VAL A 407 -7.24 -18.33 33.43
C VAL A 407 -8.71 -18.60 33.12
N ASP A 408 -9.14 -19.87 33.07
CA ASP A 408 -10.56 -20.28 33.11
C ASP A 408 -10.74 -21.82 33.26
N VAL A 409 -10.03 -22.43 34.22
CA VAL A 409 -10.39 -23.76 34.73
C VAL A 409 -10.09 -23.82 36.24
N VAL A 410 -10.99 -23.31 37.08
CA VAL A 410 -11.16 -23.75 38.47
C VAL A 410 -12.63 -23.85 38.78
#